data_AF-A0AAD8GLC1-F1
#
_entry.id   AF-A0AAD8GLC1-F1
#
_cell.length_a   1.000
_cell.length_b   1.000
_cell.length_c   1.000
_cell.angle_alpha   90.00
_cell.angle_beta   90.00
_cell.angle_gamma   90.00
#
_symmetry.space_group_name_H-M   'P 1'
#
loop_
_entity.id
_entity.type
_entity.pdbx_description
1 polymer ?
#
loop_
_entity_poly.entity_id
_entity_poly.type
_entity_poly.pdbx_seq_one_letter_code
_entity_poly.pdbx_strand_id
1 'polypeptide(L)'
;MLDTDATYTFRMSKAGWHWIRLHFFPVSSNDDNLQQSKFRVISDSLVLLHEFSSEPGWVMKKYLVNFTSQQLSIKFTLAKDSTAFINAIEVVYAPDMLISDIGNTLVPVAQTSSLTQNSFQTVYRLNVGGPKVESQSDPLKRSWAEDKQYLKPQNAVYASAMEMGDANTVGANFNITWSLDIDTSYSYLVRLHFADIVSKSLNDMYFNVYAGGKRRYLG
;
A
#
# COMPACT_ATOMS: atom_id res chain seq x y z
N MET A 1 -0.85 26.30 6.18
CA MET A 1 0.39 26.14 6.95
C MET A 1 0.04 26.05 8.42
N LEU A 2 0.84 25.37 9.23
CA LEU A 2 0.65 25.25 10.67
C LEU A 2 1.93 25.73 11.35
N ASP A 3 1.79 26.67 12.27
CA ASP A 3 2.93 27.30 12.98
C ASP A 3 2.97 26.87 14.46
N THR A 4 1.97 26.06 14.86
CA THR A 4 1.84 25.41 16.17
C THR A 4 1.17 24.05 15.97
N ASP A 5 1.27 23.18 16.99
CA ASP A 5 0.59 21.89 17.00
C ASP A 5 -0.91 22.07 16.63
N ALA A 6 -1.39 21.26 15.70
CA ALA A 6 -2.77 21.34 15.24
C ALA A 6 -3.42 19.95 15.22
N THR A 7 -4.71 19.90 15.54
CA THR A 7 -5.48 18.65 15.58
C THR A 7 -6.75 18.78 14.76
N TYR A 8 -6.94 17.85 13.83
CA TYR A 8 -8.19 17.68 13.09
C TYR A 8 -8.98 16.54 13.72
N THR A 9 -10.27 16.75 13.97
CA THR A 9 -11.16 15.74 14.55
C THR A 9 -12.26 15.38 13.55
N PHE A 10 -12.44 14.09 13.32
CA PHE A 10 -13.46 13.55 12.42
C PHE A 10 -14.46 12.73 13.23
N ARG A 11 -15.76 12.95 12.98
CA ARG A 11 -16.83 12.07 13.44
C ARG A 11 -17.19 11.12 12.31
N MET A 12 -16.96 9.82 12.53
CA MET A 12 -17.21 8.75 11.58
C MET A 12 -18.61 8.17 11.85
N SER A 13 -19.29 7.70 10.81
CA SER A 13 -20.62 7.07 10.96
C SER A 13 -20.55 5.71 11.67
N LYS A 14 -19.38 5.07 11.69
CA LYS A 14 -19.13 3.84 12.42
C LYS A 14 -17.66 3.68 12.77
N ALA A 15 -17.40 2.91 13.82
CA ALA A 15 -16.08 2.40 14.16
C ALA A 15 -15.66 1.28 13.18
N GLY A 16 -14.39 0.90 13.21
CA GLY A 16 -13.81 -0.17 12.38
C GLY A 16 -12.67 0.34 11.50
N TRP A 17 -12.38 -0.42 10.44
CA TRP A 17 -11.31 -0.11 9.51
C TRP A 17 -11.59 1.13 8.68
N HIS A 18 -10.61 2.02 8.61
CA HIS A 18 -10.63 3.21 7.79
C HIS A 18 -9.28 3.42 7.10
N TRP A 19 -9.33 3.91 5.86
CA TRP A 19 -8.17 4.52 5.24
C TRP A 19 -8.02 5.96 5.69
N ILE A 20 -6.81 6.30 6.13
CA ILE A 20 -6.34 7.68 6.26
C ILE A 20 -5.44 7.96 5.07
N ARG A 21 -5.75 9.01 4.29
CA ARG A 21 -4.92 9.47 3.18
C ARG A 21 -4.51 10.91 3.43
N LEU A 22 -3.21 11.14 3.47
CA LEU A 22 -2.61 12.44 3.71
C LEU A 22 -1.96 12.91 2.41
N HIS A 23 -2.38 14.06 1.90
CA HIS A 23 -1.93 14.62 0.64
C HIS A 23 -1.01 15.81 0.90
N PHE A 24 0.21 15.71 0.38
CA PHE A 24 1.25 16.72 0.50
C PHE A 24 1.67 17.18 -0.89
N PHE A 25 1.69 18.49 -1.09
CA PHE A 25 2.28 19.15 -2.25
C PHE A 25 3.04 20.38 -1.71
N PRO A 26 4.37 20.29 -1.53
CA PRO A 26 5.15 21.37 -0.97
C PRO A 26 5.25 22.49 -2.00
N VAL A 27 4.60 23.61 -1.72
CA VAL A 27 4.73 24.82 -2.52
C VAL A 27 5.96 25.58 -2.01
N SER A 28 6.88 25.91 -2.92
CA SER A 28 7.97 26.85 -2.64
C SER A 28 7.45 28.26 -2.87
N SER A 29 7.34 29.05 -1.80
CA SER A 29 7.04 30.48 -1.88
C SER A 29 8.22 31.29 -1.33
N ASN A 30 8.26 32.60 -1.62
CA ASN A 30 9.36 33.47 -1.19
C ASN A 30 9.45 33.59 0.34
N ASP A 31 8.33 33.43 1.05
CA ASP A 31 8.26 33.61 2.50
C ASP A 31 8.39 32.28 3.26
N ASP A 32 8.05 31.14 2.65
CA ASP A 32 8.12 29.82 3.27
C ASP A 32 8.47 28.71 2.27
N ASN A 33 9.54 27.98 2.56
CA ASN A 33 9.94 26.79 1.82
C ASN A 33 9.41 25.52 2.51
N LEU A 34 8.21 25.07 2.10
CA LEU A 34 7.58 23.86 2.65
C LEU A 34 8.38 22.57 2.40
N GLN A 35 9.39 22.57 1.53
CA GLN A 35 10.30 21.43 1.37
C GLN A 35 11.22 21.23 2.58
N GLN A 36 11.42 22.28 3.40
CA GLN A 36 12.22 22.22 4.63
C GLN A 36 11.38 21.87 5.87
N SER A 37 10.07 21.69 5.71
CA SER A 37 9.16 21.30 6.78
C SER A 37 9.54 19.93 7.35
N LYS A 38 9.59 19.83 8.69
CA LYS A 38 9.80 18.61 9.46
C LYS A 38 8.77 18.51 10.57
N PHE A 39 7.92 17.50 10.49
CA PHE A 39 6.84 17.31 11.46
C PHE A 39 6.44 15.84 11.58
N ARG A 40 5.67 15.54 12.63
CA ARG A 40 5.06 14.22 12.85
C ARG A 40 3.55 14.32 12.65
N VAL A 41 2.96 13.20 12.23
CA VAL A 41 1.51 13.05 12.18
C VAL A 41 1.13 11.84 13.03
N ILE A 42 0.23 12.07 13.98
CA ILE A 42 -0.18 11.10 14.99
C ILE A 42 -1.71 10.94 14.91
N SER A 43 -2.18 9.71 14.96
CA SER A 43 -3.59 9.36 15.05
C SER A 43 -3.81 8.56 16.33
N ASP A 44 -4.48 9.15 17.31
CA ASP A 44 -4.61 8.62 18.67
C ASP A 44 -3.23 8.24 19.26
N SER A 45 -2.91 6.95 19.41
CA SER A 45 -1.61 6.45 19.87
C SER A 45 -0.67 6.02 18.73
N LEU A 46 -1.13 6.04 17.47
CA LEU A 46 -0.39 5.58 16.32
C LEU A 46 0.37 6.73 15.65
N VAL A 47 1.69 6.60 15.52
CA VAL A 47 2.50 7.53 14.72
C VAL A 47 2.37 7.13 13.25
N LEU A 48 1.66 7.93 12.45
CA LEU A 48 1.51 7.70 11.01
C LEU A 48 2.75 8.16 10.24
N LEU A 49 3.29 9.32 10.63
CA LEU A 49 4.48 9.91 10.06
C LEU A 49 5.43 10.34 11.18
N HIS A 50 6.68 9.91 11.09
CA HIS A 50 7.77 10.32 11.98
C HIS A 50 8.76 11.16 11.18
N GLU A 51 9.06 12.37 11.66
CA GLU A 51 10.02 13.30 11.04
C GLU A 51 9.87 13.43 9.53
N PHE A 52 8.63 13.61 9.06
CA PHE A 52 8.35 13.70 7.62
C PHE A 52 8.99 14.95 7.01
N SER A 53 9.75 14.74 5.94
CA SER A 53 10.19 15.76 4.99
C SER A 53 9.56 15.47 3.63
N SER A 54 9.15 16.52 2.92
CA SER A 54 8.53 16.36 1.61
C SER A 54 9.57 16.41 0.50
N GLU A 55 9.48 15.45 -0.42
CA GLU A 55 10.14 15.55 -1.73
C GLU A 55 9.39 16.55 -2.63
N PRO A 56 10.03 17.10 -3.67
CA PRO A 56 9.35 17.92 -4.67
C PRO A 56 8.18 17.15 -5.32
N GLY A 57 7.06 17.83 -5.51
CA GLY A 57 5.87 17.28 -6.17
C GLY A 57 4.84 16.68 -5.20
N TRP A 58 3.81 16.06 -5.77
CA TRP A 58 2.70 15.52 -4.99
C TRP A 58 3.04 14.16 -4.40
N VAL A 59 2.83 14.01 -3.09
CA VAL A 59 2.97 12.75 -2.36
C VAL A 59 1.68 12.46 -1.60
N MET A 60 1.22 11.21 -1.67
CA MET A 60 0.11 10.71 -0.87
C MET A 60 0.56 9.56 0.01
N LYS A 61 0.32 9.68 1.32
CA LYS A 61 0.59 8.63 2.31
C LYS A 61 -0.73 7.99 2.72
N LYS A 62 -0.82 6.66 2.62
CA LYS A 62 -2.06 5.90 2.85
C LYS A 62 -1.88 4.84 3.93
N TYR A 63 -2.71 4.94 4.96
CA TYR A 63 -2.73 4.04 6.10
C TYR A 63 -4.09 3.39 6.23
N LEU A 64 -4.13 2.11 6.58
CA LEU A 64 -5.32 1.37 6.96
C LEU A 64 -5.24 1.11 8.46
N VAL A 65 -6.17 1.67 9.21
CA VAL A 65 -6.16 1.68 10.68
C VAL A 65 -7.54 1.26 11.18
N ASN A 66 -7.57 0.48 12.25
CA ASN A 66 -8.80 0.05 12.89
C ASN A 66 -9.09 0.95 14.10
N PHE A 67 -10.23 1.64 14.08
CA PHE A 67 -10.65 2.52 15.17
C PHE A 67 -11.76 1.89 15.97
N THR A 68 -11.65 1.88 17.30
CA THR A 68 -12.70 1.40 18.20
C THR A 68 -13.74 2.47 18.52
N SER A 69 -13.37 3.75 18.35
CA SER A 69 -14.23 4.90 18.51
C SER A 69 -14.79 5.39 17.17
N GLN A 70 -15.95 6.05 17.20
CA GLN A 70 -16.49 6.81 16.06
C GLN A 70 -15.88 8.21 15.93
N GLN A 71 -14.91 8.54 16.79
CA GLN A 71 -14.15 9.77 16.70
C GLN A 71 -12.69 9.43 16.39
N LEU A 72 -12.15 10.09 15.37
CA LEU A 72 -10.76 9.99 14.94
C LEU A 72 -10.11 11.35 15.08
N SER A 73 -8.93 11.41 15.72
CA SER A 73 -8.11 12.62 15.78
C SER A 73 -6.82 12.44 14.98
N ILE A 74 -6.47 13.43 14.16
CA ILE A 74 -5.19 13.51 13.45
C ILE A 74 -4.46 14.76 13.94
N LYS A 75 -3.39 14.54 14.71
CA LYS A 75 -2.55 15.58 15.29
C LYS A 75 -1.26 15.75 14.49
N PHE A 76 -0.94 16.98 14.15
CA PHE A 76 0.33 17.41 13.59
C PHE A 76 1.16 18.02 14.72
N THR A 77 2.39 17.53 14.90
CA THR A 77 3.34 18.08 15.87
C THR A 77 4.63 18.48 15.18
N LEU A 78 5.11 19.67 15.46
CA LEU A 78 6.22 20.28 14.72
C LEU A 78 7.57 19.99 15.37
N ALA A 79 8.61 19.91 14.55
CA ALA A 79 9.97 20.07 15.05
C ALA A 79 10.23 21.53 15.43
N LYS A 80 11.26 21.78 16.25
CA LYS A 80 11.68 23.14 16.62
C LYS A 80 12.01 23.95 15.36
N ASP A 81 11.55 25.20 15.31
CA ASP A 81 11.80 26.15 14.22
C ASP A 81 11.38 25.59 12.84
N SER A 82 10.35 24.74 12.84
CA SER A 82 9.81 24.11 11.63
C SER A 82 8.32 24.36 11.49
N THR A 83 7.83 24.01 10.31
CA THR A 83 6.47 24.23 9.86
C THR A 83 5.84 22.89 9.49
N ALA A 84 4.53 22.74 9.71
CA ALA A 84 3.78 21.61 9.19
C ALA A 84 2.79 22.07 8.12
N PHE A 85 2.51 21.19 7.17
CA PHE A 85 1.50 21.46 6.14
C PHE A 85 0.76 20.19 5.76
N ILE A 86 -0.44 20.38 5.26
CA ILE A 86 -1.30 19.35 4.71
C ILE A 86 -2.19 20.01 3.65
N ASN A 87 -2.34 19.38 2.49
CA ASN A 87 -3.18 19.91 1.42
C ASN A 87 -4.59 19.31 1.49
N ALA A 88 -4.69 18.01 1.82
CA ALA A 88 -5.96 17.34 2.05
C ALA A 88 -5.80 16.14 2.98
N ILE A 89 -6.88 15.85 3.72
CA ILE A 89 -7.04 14.64 4.53
C ILE A 89 -8.29 13.93 4.04
N GLU A 90 -8.16 12.66 3.64
CA GLU A 90 -9.30 11.79 3.40
C GLU A 90 -9.39 10.73 4.50
N VAL A 91 -10.60 10.54 5.04
CA VAL A 91 -10.94 9.44 5.95
C VAL A 91 -12.06 8.64 5.29
N VAL A 92 -11.78 7.39 4.92
CA VAL A 92 -12.68 6.56 4.11
C VAL A 92 -12.89 5.21 4.77
N TYR A 93 -14.15 4.81 4.97
CA TYR A 93 -14.47 3.49 5.51
C TYR A 93 -13.90 2.36 4.64
N ALA A 94 -13.33 1.35 5.29
CA ALA A 94 -12.76 0.16 4.69
C ALA A 94 -13.50 -1.10 5.18
N PRO A 95 -14.05 -1.95 4.30
CA PRO A 95 -14.70 -3.19 4.70
C PRO A 95 -13.78 -4.19 5.43
N ASP A 96 -14.30 -4.90 6.42
CA ASP A 96 -13.54 -5.86 7.25
C ASP A 96 -12.98 -7.04 6.43
N MET A 97 -13.68 -7.43 5.36
CA MET A 97 -13.22 -8.44 4.40
C MET A 97 -11.88 -8.11 3.73
N LEU A 98 -11.40 -6.87 3.87
CA LEU A 98 -10.13 -6.45 3.31
C LEU A 98 -8.94 -6.92 4.12
N ILE A 99 -9.04 -7.35 5.37
CA ILE A 99 -7.89 -7.92 6.10
C ILE A 99 -8.38 -9.16 6.85
N SER A 100 -7.97 -10.33 6.38
CA SER A 100 -8.10 -11.56 7.16
C SER A 100 -7.18 -11.47 8.37
N ASP A 101 -7.66 -11.88 9.53
CA ASP A 101 -6.82 -11.99 10.73
C ASP A 101 -5.77 -13.10 10.60
N ILE A 102 -6.07 -14.09 9.75
CA ILE A 102 -5.19 -15.20 9.44
C ILE A 102 -4.31 -14.86 8.24
N GLY A 103 -3.02 -15.09 8.37
CA GLY A 103 -2.03 -15.04 7.30
C GLY A 103 -0.99 -16.16 7.44
N ASN A 104 0.05 -16.09 6.62
CA ASN A 104 1.21 -16.97 6.74
C ASN A 104 2.49 -16.14 6.76
N THR A 105 3.41 -16.45 7.68
CA THR A 105 4.77 -15.92 7.65
C THR A 105 5.57 -16.61 6.56
N LEU A 106 6.55 -15.90 5.99
CA LEU A 106 7.43 -16.47 4.97
C LEU A 106 8.54 -17.32 5.59
N VAL A 107 9.06 -16.93 6.76
CA VAL A 107 10.20 -17.59 7.41
C VAL A 107 10.13 -17.45 8.94
N PRO A 108 9.99 -18.56 9.69
CA PRO A 108 9.58 -19.87 9.20
C PRO A 108 8.18 -19.80 8.57
N VAL A 109 7.84 -20.77 7.71
CA VAL A 109 6.48 -20.88 7.18
C VAL A 109 5.59 -21.36 8.32
N ALA A 110 4.74 -20.47 8.82
CA ALA A 110 3.78 -20.76 9.86
C ALA A 110 2.52 -19.94 9.62
N GLN A 111 1.38 -20.49 10.02
CA GLN A 111 0.16 -19.73 10.10
C GLN A 111 0.32 -18.70 11.22
N THR A 112 -0.06 -17.46 10.95
CA THR A 112 -0.11 -16.39 11.93
C THR A 112 -1.54 -15.89 12.05
N SER A 113 -1.91 -15.51 13.26
CA SER A 113 -3.15 -14.81 13.60
C SER A 113 -2.78 -13.45 14.17
N SER A 114 -3.74 -12.53 14.37
CA SER A 114 -3.50 -11.15 14.84
C SER A 114 -3.04 -10.16 13.78
N LEU A 115 -3.25 -10.43 12.48
CA LEU A 115 -3.04 -9.39 11.46
C LEU A 115 -3.95 -8.17 11.69
N THR A 116 -5.14 -8.39 12.24
CA THR A 116 -6.10 -7.30 12.52
C THR A 116 -5.71 -6.42 13.70
N GLN A 117 -4.72 -6.83 14.51
CA GLN A 117 -4.16 -6.02 15.59
C GLN A 117 -3.14 -4.99 15.10
N ASN A 118 -2.74 -5.06 13.82
CA ASN A 118 -1.75 -4.16 13.22
C ASN A 118 -2.42 -3.08 12.38
N SER A 119 -1.73 -1.95 12.24
CA SER A 119 -2.06 -0.93 11.25
C SER A 119 -1.14 -1.05 10.04
N PHE A 120 -1.63 -0.73 8.85
CA PHE A 120 -0.88 -0.98 7.61
C PHE A 120 -0.66 0.30 6.82
N GLN A 121 0.57 0.57 6.41
CA GLN A 121 0.84 1.52 5.35
C GLN A 121 0.80 0.80 4.00
N THR A 122 0.02 1.33 3.05
CA THR A 122 0.08 0.80 1.68
C THR A 122 1.29 1.40 0.97
N VAL A 123 2.28 0.57 0.68
CA VAL A 123 3.48 0.96 -0.10
C VAL A 123 3.30 0.73 -1.60
N TYR A 124 2.74 -0.41 -1.99
CA TYR A 124 2.48 -0.77 -3.37
C TYR A 124 1.08 -1.37 -3.54
N ARG A 125 0.48 -1.16 -4.71
CA ARG A 125 -0.77 -1.78 -5.15
C ARG A 125 -0.76 -1.85 -6.68
N LEU A 126 -0.62 -3.06 -7.21
CA LEU A 126 -0.39 -3.29 -8.63
C LEU A 126 -1.55 -4.05 -9.26
N ASN A 127 -1.97 -3.62 -10.45
CA ASN A 127 -2.86 -4.38 -11.33
C ASN A 127 -1.99 -5.21 -12.28
N VAL A 128 -1.68 -6.45 -11.89
CA VAL A 128 -0.75 -7.30 -12.63
C VAL A 128 -1.32 -7.68 -13.99
N GLY A 129 -0.58 -7.36 -15.06
CA GLY A 129 -0.97 -7.64 -16.45
C GLY A 129 -2.12 -6.75 -16.98
N GLY A 130 -2.64 -5.83 -16.16
CA GLY A 130 -3.72 -4.93 -16.53
C GLY A 130 -3.29 -3.46 -16.59
N PRO A 131 -4.14 -2.57 -17.13
CA PRO A 131 -3.87 -1.14 -17.15
C PRO A 131 -3.98 -0.52 -15.75
N LYS A 132 -3.48 0.71 -15.60
CA LYS A 132 -3.68 1.51 -14.40
C LYS A 132 -5.17 1.65 -14.09
N VAL A 133 -5.57 1.42 -12.84
CA VAL A 133 -6.93 1.67 -12.36
C VAL A 133 -6.93 2.94 -11.53
N GLU A 134 -7.66 3.95 -11.98
CA GLU A 134 -7.82 5.20 -11.26
C GLU A 134 -8.78 5.07 -10.08
N SER A 135 -8.58 5.89 -9.06
CA SER A 135 -9.40 5.86 -7.83
C SER A 135 -10.89 6.07 -8.10
N GLN A 136 -11.25 6.83 -9.15
CA GLN A 136 -12.64 7.10 -9.50
C GLN A 136 -13.39 5.84 -9.99
N SER A 137 -12.66 4.87 -10.52
CA SER A 137 -13.21 3.63 -11.08
C SER A 137 -13.22 2.46 -10.09
N ASP A 138 -12.53 2.59 -8.94
CA ASP A 138 -12.52 1.58 -7.88
C ASP A 138 -13.62 1.89 -6.83
N PRO A 139 -14.51 0.94 -6.49
CA PRO A 139 -15.59 1.17 -5.51
C PRO A 139 -15.11 1.62 -4.13
N LEU A 140 -13.86 1.32 -3.77
CA LEU A 140 -13.23 1.69 -2.49
C LEU A 140 -12.27 2.88 -2.66
N LYS A 141 -12.36 3.57 -3.81
CA LYS A 141 -11.56 4.72 -4.22
C LYS A 141 -10.06 4.49 -4.17
N ARG A 142 -9.59 3.29 -4.51
CA ARG A 142 -8.18 2.91 -4.52
C ARG A 142 -7.60 3.03 -5.92
N SER A 143 -6.37 3.52 -6.02
CA SER A 143 -5.59 3.44 -7.27
C SER A 143 -4.77 2.16 -7.33
N TRP A 144 -4.64 1.59 -8.53
CA TRP A 144 -3.78 0.44 -8.83
C TRP A 144 -2.83 0.82 -9.96
N ALA A 145 -1.52 0.71 -9.72
CA ALA A 145 -0.50 1.00 -10.73
C ALA A 145 -0.30 -0.20 -11.66
N GLU A 146 0.18 0.05 -12.88
CA GLU A 146 0.66 -1.01 -13.77
C GLU A 146 1.89 -1.70 -13.16
N ASP A 147 2.01 -3.01 -13.37
CA ASP A 147 3.10 -3.80 -12.81
C ASP A 147 4.37 -3.78 -13.67
N LYS A 148 4.26 -3.41 -14.95
CA LYS A 148 5.34 -3.48 -15.96
C LYS A 148 6.65 -2.83 -15.53
N GLN A 149 6.59 -1.69 -14.84
CA GLN A 149 7.79 -1.00 -14.37
C GLN A 149 8.57 -1.76 -13.28
N TYR A 150 7.93 -2.71 -12.61
CA TYR A 150 8.53 -3.53 -11.56
C TYR A 150 9.01 -4.89 -12.07
N LEU A 151 8.67 -5.27 -13.31
CA LEU A 151 9.07 -6.56 -13.89
C LEU A 151 10.57 -6.64 -14.15
N LYS A 152 11.14 -7.83 -13.91
CA LYS A 152 12.53 -8.17 -14.20
C LYS A 152 12.63 -9.50 -14.96
N PRO A 153 13.34 -9.55 -16.11
CA PRO A 153 13.89 -8.39 -16.82
C PRO A 153 12.77 -7.48 -17.36
N GLN A 154 13.07 -6.20 -17.57
CA GLN A 154 12.05 -5.19 -17.93
C GLN A 154 11.42 -5.43 -19.33
N ASN A 155 12.06 -6.28 -20.12
CA ASN A 155 11.61 -6.70 -21.45
C ASN A 155 10.87 -8.05 -21.39
N ALA A 156 10.57 -8.56 -20.19
CA ALA A 156 9.79 -9.77 -20.06
C ALA A 156 8.37 -9.49 -20.56
N VAL A 157 8.10 -9.91 -21.80
CA VAL A 157 6.77 -9.89 -22.38
C VAL A 157 6.00 -11.02 -21.74
N TYR A 158 5.21 -10.70 -20.71
CA TYR A 158 4.10 -11.56 -20.32
C TYR A 158 2.87 -10.98 -20.96
N ALA A 159 2.45 -11.60 -22.06
CA ALA A 159 1.12 -11.40 -22.55
C ALA A 159 0.14 -11.91 -21.47
N SER A 160 -1.09 -11.36 -21.45
CA SER A 160 -2.15 -11.74 -20.49
C SER A 160 -2.28 -13.27 -20.36
N ALA A 161 -2.89 -13.80 -19.29
CA ALA A 161 -2.99 -15.25 -19.05
C ALA A 161 -3.42 -16.08 -20.28
N MET A 162 -4.15 -15.47 -21.21
CA MET A 162 -4.54 -16.02 -22.52
C MET A 162 -3.38 -16.45 -23.42
N GLU A 163 -2.21 -15.80 -23.37
CA GLU A 163 -1.07 -16.08 -24.25
C GLU A 163 0.08 -16.83 -23.58
N MET A 164 0.13 -16.96 -22.25
CA MET A 164 1.12 -17.86 -21.62
C MET A 164 0.91 -19.33 -22.05
N GLY A 165 -0.32 -19.71 -22.44
CA GLY A 165 -0.62 -21.01 -23.02
C GLY A 165 -0.09 -21.20 -24.45
N ASP A 166 0.10 -20.12 -25.21
CA ASP A 166 0.48 -20.11 -26.63
C ASP A 166 1.88 -19.53 -26.89
N ALA A 167 2.62 -19.13 -25.85
CA ALA A 167 3.84 -18.31 -25.97
C ALA A 167 5.03 -18.98 -26.67
N ASN A 168 4.91 -20.25 -27.10
CA ASN A 168 5.92 -20.99 -27.87
C ASN A 168 7.36 -20.82 -27.32
N THR A 169 7.48 -20.76 -25.98
CA THR A 169 8.73 -20.44 -25.30
C THR A 169 9.64 -21.65 -25.20
N VAL A 170 10.95 -21.43 -25.39
CA VAL A 170 12.04 -22.43 -25.37
C VAL A 170 12.19 -23.18 -24.03
N GLY A 171 11.47 -22.78 -22.98
CA GLY A 171 11.33 -23.54 -21.75
C GLY A 171 10.06 -23.15 -20.99
N ALA A 172 9.23 -24.14 -20.66
CA ALA A 172 7.97 -23.93 -19.91
C ALA A 172 8.19 -23.51 -18.45
N ASN A 173 9.42 -23.62 -17.93
CA ASN A 173 9.78 -23.31 -16.56
C ASN A 173 10.63 -22.04 -16.50
N PHE A 174 10.01 -20.92 -16.17
CA PHE A 174 10.68 -19.65 -15.90
C PHE A 174 10.09 -18.96 -14.67
N ASN A 175 10.83 -18.01 -14.11
CA ASN A 175 10.34 -17.18 -13.01
C ASN A 175 9.85 -15.84 -13.53
N ILE A 176 8.63 -15.46 -13.17
CA ILE A 176 8.16 -14.09 -13.29
C ILE A 176 8.58 -13.35 -12.03
N THR A 177 9.36 -12.28 -12.17
CA THR A 177 9.94 -11.56 -11.04
C THR A 177 9.49 -10.10 -11.05
N TRP A 178 8.87 -9.67 -9.95
CA TRP A 178 8.67 -8.25 -9.64
C TRP A 178 9.66 -7.82 -8.57
N SER A 179 10.36 -6.71 -8.80
CA SER A 179 11.30 -6.11 -7.87
C SER A 179 10.72 -4.79 -7.37
N LEU A 180 10.54 -4.68 -6.05
CA LEU A 180 9.95 -3.52 -5.38
C LEU A 180 10.92 -3.03 -4.31
N ASP A 181 11.19 -1.72 -4.31
CA ASP A 181 12.07 -1.09 -3.33
C ASP A 181 11.33 -0.89 -2.01
N ILE A 182 11.85 -1.44 -0.93
CA ILE A 182 11.21 -1.42 0.40
C ILE A 182 12.20 -1.03 1.48
N ASP A 183 11.68 -0.51 2.60
CA ASP A 183 12.45 -0.22 3.81
C ASP A 183 12.50 -1.47 4.70
N THR A 184 13.68 -2.07 4.80
CA THR A 184 13.89 -3.34 5.52
C THR A 184 13.76 -3.22 7.04
N SER A 185 13.55 -2.02 7.57
CA SER A 185 13.27 -1.78 8.99
C SER A 185 11.87 -2.23 9.41
N TYR A 186 10.98 -2.55 8.46
CA TYR A 186 9.60 -2.93 8.71
C TYR A 186 9.27 -4.35 8.26
N SER A 187 8.21 -4.91 8.85
CA SER A 187 7.57 -6.14 8.36
C SER A 187 6.50 -5.82 7.31
N TYR A 188 6.36 -6.69 6.30
CA TYR A 188 5.47 -6.47 5.17
C TYR A 188 4.41 -7.56 5.04
N LEU A 189 3.17 -7.14 4.77
CA LEU A 189 2.09 -8.01 4.34
C LEU A 189 2.03 -8.01 2.80
N VAL A 190 2.30 -9.15 2.18
CA VAL A 190 2.10 -9.35 0.74
C VAL A 190 0.78 -10.07 0.50
N ARG A 191 -0.12 -9.45 -0.27
CA ARG A 191 -1.36 -10.07 -0.73
C ARG A 191 -1.34 -10.23 -2.24
N LEU A 192 -1.56 -11.47 -2.68
CA LEU A 192 -1.69 -11.82 -4.08
C LEU A 192 -3.16 -12.14 -4.36
N HIS A 193 -3.67 -11.62 -5.47
CA HIS A 193 -5.02 -11.88 -5.96
C HIS A 193 -4.89 -12.75 -7.21
N PHE A 194 -5.58 -13.89 -7.22
CA PHE A 194 -5.57 -14.82 -8.34
C PHE A 194 -6.99 -14.99 -8.87
N ALA A 195 -7.12 -15.05 -10.19
CA ALA A 195 -8.33 -15.43 -10.87
C ALA A 195 -7.91 -16.34 -12.02
N ASP A 196 -8.36 -17.59 -11.98
CA ASP A 196 -8.14 -18.51 -13.08
C ASP A 196 -9.17 -18.24 -14.18
N ILE A 197 -8.67 -17.80 -15.34
CA ILE A 197 -9.49 -17.47 -16.51
C ILE A 197 -9.22 -18.39 -17.69
N VAL A 198 -8.35 -19.39 -17.53
CA VAL A 198 -7.82 -20.22 -18.63
C VAL A 198 -8.09 -21.70 -18.40
N SER A 199 -7.94 -22.20 -17.18
CA SER A 199 -8.06 -23.63 -16.90
C SER A 199 -9.46 -24.16 -17.24
N LYS A 200 -9.50 -25.35 -17.83
CA LYS A 200 -10.74 -26.05 -18.18
C LYS A 200 -11.10 -27.09 -17.12
N SER A 201 -10.13 -27.50 -16.31
CA SER A 201 -10.27 -28.43 -15.20
C SER A 201 -9.47 -27.99 -13.97
N LEU A 202 -9.84 -28.53 -12.81
CA LEU A 202 -8.98 -28.49 -11.63
C LEU A 202 -7.62 -29.11 -11.96
N ASN A 203 -6.55 -28.52 -11.43
CA ASN A 203 -5.16 -29.00 -11.56
C ASN A 203 -4.49 -28.73 -12.92
N ASP A 204 -5.07 -27.90 -13.78
CA ASP A 204 -4.45 -27.50 -15.06
C ASP A 204 -3.28 -26.51 -14.87
N MET A 205 -3.29 -25.74 -13.77
CA MET A 205 -2.30 -24.68 -13.52
C MET A 205 -1.75 -24.76 -12.10
N TYR A 206 -0.44 -24.96 -11.99
CA TYR A 206 0.30 -24.87 -10.73
C TYR A 206 1.52 -23.98 -10.89
N PHE A 207 1.77 -23.14 -9.90
CA PHE A 207 2.96 -22.31 -9.83
C PHE A 207 3.44 -22.18 -8.40
N ASN A 208 4.74 -21.95 -8.25
CA ASN A 208 5.33 -21.65 -6.97
C ASN A 208 5.45 -20.14 -6.79
N VAL A 209 5.23 -19.66 -5.58
CA VAL A 209 5.43 -18.24 -5.25
C VAL A 209 6.71 -18.10 -4.44
N TYR A 210 7.54 -17.13 -4.80
CA TYR A 210 8.76 -16.82 -4.07
C TYR A 210 8.71 -15.35 -3.62
N ALA A 211 9.20 -15.07 -2.42
CA ALA A 211 9.31 -13.72 -1.89
C ALA A 211 10.64 -13.56 -1.14
N GLY A 212 11.41 -12.52 -1.47
CA GLY A 212 12.76 -12.31 -0.92
C GLY A 212 13.72 -13.46 -1.19
N GLY A 213 13.60 -14.13 -2.34
CA GLY A 213 14.40 -15.30 -2.71
C GLY A 213 14.03 -16.60 -1.97
N LYS A 214 13.01 -16.59 -1.12
CA LYS A 214 12.56 -17.77 -0.35
C LYS A 214 11.24 -18.31 -0.90
N ARG A 215 11.16 -19.64 -1.00
CA ARG A 215 10.01 -20.36 -1.59
C ARG A 215 8.82 -20.40 -0.64
N ARG A 216 7.63 -20.20 -1.20
CA ARG A 216 6.33 -20.50 -0.59
C ARG A 216 5.58 -21.49 -1.48
N TYR A 217 5.13 -22.59 -0.88
CA TYR A 217 4.17 -23.48 -1.50
C TYR A 217 2.77 -22.86 -1.33
N LEU A 218 2.11 -22.58 -2.46
CA LEU A 218 0.65 -22.46 -2.49
C LEU A 218 0.19 -23.81 -3.05
N GLY A 219 -0.56 -24.56 -2.24
CA GLY A 219 -1.07 -25.89 -2.60
C GLY A 219 -2.08 -25.83 -3.73
#